data_AF-A0A2N2DBR3-F1
#
_entry.id   AF-A0A2N2DBR3-F1
#
_cell.length_a   1.000
_cell.length_b   1.000
_cell.length_c   1.000
_cell.angle_alpha   90.00
_cell.angle_beta   90.00
_cell.angle_gamma   90.00
#
_symmetry.space_group_name_H-M   'P 1'
#
loop_
_entity.id
_entity.type
_entity.pdbx_description
1 polymer ?
#
loop_
_entity_poly.entity_id
_entity_poly.type
_entity_poly.pdbx_seq_one_letter_code
_entity_poly.pdbx_strand_id
1 'polypeptide(L)' 'MAVPDSRDEEFRKIIDQVAEICLSKEFDDLRRELETIYENNNIKNALLTAFQDALYSILAEKEEARKSRMLIY' A
#
# COMPACT_ATOMS: atom_id res chain seq x y z
N MET A 1 -12.81 -12.56 -29.55
CA MET A 1 -12.22 -12.67 -28.20
C MET A 1 -11.30 -11.47 -28.07
N ALA A 2 -11.64 -10.47 -27.24
CA ALA A 2 -10.80 -9.29 -27.09
C ALA A 2 -9.51 -9.70 -26.39
N VAL A 3 -8.36 -9.44 -27.01
CA VAL A 3 -7.06 -9.57 -26.34
C VAL A 3 -7.06 -8.50 -25.25
N PRO A 4 -6.85 -8.85 -23.96
CA PRO A 4 -6.74 -7.84 -22.91
C PRO A 4 -5.69 -6.81 -23.32
N ASP A 5 -6.02 -5.52 -23.23
CA ASP A 5 -5.03 -4.47 -23.39
C ASP A 5 -3.97 -4.70 -22.30
N SER A 6 -2.69 -4.77 -22.66
CA SER A 6 -1.62 -5.05 -21.70
C SER A 6 -1.63 -4.07 -20.52
N ARG A 7 -2.14 -2.85 -20.73
CA ARG A 7 -2.34 -1.86 -19.66
C ARG A 7 -3.42 -2.29 -18.67
N ASP A 8 -4.51 -2.90 -19.11
CA ASP A 8 -5.57 -3.40 -18.23
C ASP A 8 -5.04 -4.50 -17.31
N GLU A 9 -4.15 -5.36 -17.80
CA GLU A 9 -3.50 -6.39 -17.00
C GLU A 9 -2.55 -5.80 -15.96
N GLU A 10 -1.78 -4.77 -16.32
CA GLU A 10 -0.93 -4.06 -15.36
C GLU A 10 -1.75 -3.35 -14.28
N PHE A 11 -2.82 -2.65 -14.67
CA PHE A 11 -3.75 -2.05 -13.72
C PHE A 11 -4.36 -3.10 -12.79
N ARG A 12 -4.74 -4.27 -13.32
CA ARG A 12 -5.29 -5.35 -12.51
C ARG A 12 -4.30 -5.83 -11.46
N LYS A 13 -3.04 -6.04 -11.84
CA LYS A 13 -1.97 -6.44 -10.90
C LYS A 13 -1.77 -5.40 -9.79
N ILE A 14 -1.81 -4.11 -10.12
CA ILE A 14 -1.69 -3.04 -9.13
C ILE A 14 -2.88 -3.06 -8.17
N ILE A 15 -4.11 -3.17 -8.69
CA ILE A 15 -5.32 -3.22 -7.88
C ILE A 15 -5.31 -4.43 -6.95
N ASP A 16 -4.92 -5.60 -7.44
CA ASP A 16 -4.84 -6.82 -6.65
C ASP A 16 -3.82 -6.68 -5.50
N GLN A 17 -2.66 -6.07 -5.78
CA GLN A 17 -1.64 -5.78 -4.75
C GLN A 17 -2.15 -4.80 -3.70
N VAL A 18 -2.81 -3.72 -4.11
CA VAL A 18 -3.38 -2.73 -3.16
C VAL A 18 -4.47 -3.38 -2.32
N ALA A 19 -5.34 -4.19 -2.93
CA ALA A 19 -6.39 -4.92 -2.22
C ALA A 19 -5.81 -5.88 -1.17
N GLU A 20 -4.77 -6.63 -1.53
CA GLU A 20 -4.07 -7.53 -0.61
C GLU A 20 -3.48 -6.77 0.58
N ILE A 21 -2.85 -5.61 0.35
CA ILE A 21 -2.32 -4.75 1.42
C ILE A 21 -3.45 -4.24 2.32
N CYS A 22 -4.52 -3.69 1.73
CA CYS A 22 -5.65 -3.14 2.49
C CYS A 22 -6.38 -4.19 3.36
N LEU A 23 -6.30 -5.46 2.97
CA LEU A 23 -6.89 -6.58 3.73
C LEU A 23 -5.92 -7.16 4.78
N SER A 24 -4.66 -6.71 4.82
CA SER A 24 -3.67 -7.20 5.77
C SER A 24 -3.85 -6.56 7.14
N LYS A 25 -3.58 -7.35 8.19
CA LYS A 25 -3.60 -6.87 9.58
C LYS A 25 -2.52 -5.83 9.84
N GLU A 26 -1.35 -6.01 9.24
CA GLU A 26 -0.21 -5.07 9.31
C GLU A 26 -0.61 -3.67 8.83
N PHE A 27 -1.33 -3.59 7.71
CA PHE A 27 -1.85 -2.32 7.20
C PHE A 27 -2.86 -1.68 8.15
N ASP A 28 -3.85 -2.43 8.65
CA ASP A 28 -4.87 -1.85 9.53
C ASP A 28 -4.27 -1.38 10.87
N ASP A 29 -3.32 -2.13 11.43
CA ASP A 29 -2.60 -1.75 12.65
C ASP A 29 -1.81 -0.45 12.44
N LEU A 30 -1.00 -0.37 11.36
CA LEU A 30 -0.22 0.83 11.03
C LEU A 30 -1.11 2.04 10.73
N ARG A 31 -2.18 1.85 9.94
CA ARG A 31 -3.13 2.91 9.60
C ARG A 31 -3.77 3.51 10.86
N ARG A 32 -4.20 2.68 11.81
CA ARG A 32 -4.81 3.15 13.06
C ARG A 32 -3.83 3.89 13.95
N GLU A 33 -2.58 3.42 14.00
CA GLU A 33 -1.51 4.10 14.73
C GLU A 33 -1.26 5.50 14.15
N LEU A 34 -1.08 5.60 12.83
CA LEU A 34 -0.87 6.87 12.14
C LEU A 34 -2.09 7.81 12.27
N GLU A 35 -3.31 7.27 12.17
CA GLU A 35 -4.55 8.04 12.35
C GLU A 35 -4.58 8.66 13.75
N THR A 36 -4.31 7.88 14.79
CA THR A 36 -4.25 8.34 16.18
C THR A 36 -3.19 9.44 16.36
N ILE A 37 -2.00 9.26 15.76
CA ILE A 37 -0.93 10.27 15.80
C ILE A 37 -1.40 11.56 15.10
N TYR A 38 -2.02 11.46 13.94
CA TYR A 38 -2.45 12.60 13.13
C TYR A 38 -3.61 13.36 13.77
N GLU A 39 -4.56 12.67 14.39
CA GLU A 39 -5.62 13.29 15.20
C GLU A 39 -5.05 14.06 16.37
N ASN A 40 -4.13 13.46 17.13
CA ASN A 40 -3.48 14.10 18.28
C ASN A 40 -2.67 15.34 17.91
N ASN A 41 -2.18 15.42 16.66
CA ASN A 41 -1.42 16.55 16.13
C ASN A 41 -2.27 17.55 15.33
N ASN A 42 -3.61 17.43 15.34
CA ASN A 42 -4.53 18.28 14.56
C ASN A 42 -4.22 18.35 13.05
N ILE A 43 -3.72 17.24 12.48
CA ILE A 43 -3.52 17.15 11.02
C ILE A 43 -4.89 17.07 10.34
N LYS A 44 -5.10 17.92 9.33
CA LYS A 44 -6.33 17.88 8.52
C LYS A 44 -6.42 16.56 7.76
N ASN A 45 -7.62 15.99 7.70
CA ASN A 45 -7.89 14.72 7.02
C ASN A 45 -7.05 13.56 7.58
N ALA A 46 -6.83 13.51 8.90
CA ALA A 46 -6.02 12.50 9.59
C ALA A 46 -6.25 11.07 9.07
N LEU A 47 -7.51 10.65 8.90
CA LEU A 47 -7.88 9.35 8.33
C LEU A 47 -7.29 9.11 6.92
N LEU A 48 -7.47 10.07 6.00
CA LEU A 48 -7.01 9.93 4.62
C LEU A 48 -5.48 9.96 4.54
N THR A 49 -4.85 10.84 5.31
CA THR A 49 -3.38 10.95 5.38
C THR A 49 -2.78 9.66 5.94
N ALA A 50 -3.34 9.13 7.04
CA ALA A 50 -2.90 7.88 7.64
C ALA A 50 -3.06 6.68 6.69
N PHE A 51 -4.17 6.64 5.94
CA PHE A 51 -4.39 5.62 4.92
C PHE A 51 -3.31 5.67 3.82
N GLN A 52 -3.03 6.85 3.28
CA GLN A 52 -2.04 7.04 2.22
C GLN A 52 -0.64 6.67 2.71
N ASP A 53 -0.25 7.15 3.89
CA ASP A 53 1.08 6.92 4.44
C ASP A 53 1.30 5.45 4.81
N ALA A 54 0.29 4.77 5.39
CA ALA A 54 0.37 3.34 5.65
C ALA A 54 0.52 2.54 4.35
N LEU A 55 -0.26 2.89 3.31
CA LEU A 55 -0.22 2.18 2.03
C LEU A 55 1.14 2.36 1.34
N TYR A 56 1.66 3.58 1.28
CA TYR A 56 2.94 3.87 0.65
C TYR A 56 4.11 3.25 1.42
N SER A 57 4.06 3.24 2.75
CA SER A 57 5.07 2.59 3.57
C SER A 57 5.17 1.10 3.24
N ILE A 58 4.05 0.37 3.25
CA ILE A 58 4.03 -1.06 2.97
C ILE A 58 4.41 -1.36 1.51
N LEU A 59 3.97 -0.52 0.55
CA LEU A 59 4.39 -0.68 -0.85
C LEU A 59 5.91 -0.52 -1.01
N ALA A 60 6.50 0.49 -0.37
CA ALA A 60 7.94 0.71 -0.40
C ALA A 60 8.70 -0.46 0.23
N GLU A 61 8.25 -0.96 1.38
CA GLU A 61 8.85 -2.13 2.04
C GLU A 61 8.79 -3.39 1.16
N LYS A 62 7.63 -3.68 0.54
CA LYS A 62 7.49 -4.82 -0.38
C LYS A 62 8.43 -4.67 -1.59
N GLU A 63 8.62 -3.45 -2.10
CA GLU A 63 9.52 -3.19 -3.22
C GLU A 63 10.99 -3.36 -2.84
N GLU A 64 11.41 -2.84 -1.70
CA GLU A 64 12.77 -3.02 -1.18
C GLU A 64 13.07 -4.49 -0.85
N ALA A 65 12.10 -5.22 -0.30
CA ALA A 65 12.21 -6.66 -0.09
C ALA A 65 12.38 -7.42 -1.42
N ARG A 66 11.67 -7.01 -2.48
CA ARG A 66 11.79 -7.61 -3.83
C ARG A 66 13.17 -7.36 -4.43
N LYS A 67 13.66 -6.11 -4.38
CA LYS A 67 15.00 -5.75 -4.85
C LYS A 67 16.09 -6.52 -4.09
N SER A 68 15.96 -6.59 -2.77
CA SER A 68 16.90 -7.35 -1.93
C SER A 68 16.95 -8.82 -2.31
N ARG A 69 15.81 -9.45 -2.62
CA ARG A 69 15.76 -10.84 -3.10
C ARG A 69 16.38 -11.05 -4.48
N MET A 70 16.36 -10.05 -5.36
CA MET A 70 17.02 -10.14 -6.68
C MET A 70 18.55 -10.04 -6.60
N LEU A 71 19.10 -9.40 -5.57
CA LEU A 71 20.55 -9.27 -5.36
C LEU A 71 21.21 -10.55 -4.81
N ILE A 72 20.41 -11.57 -4.44
CA ILE A 72 20.87 -12.84 -3.87
C ILE A 72 20.85 -13.99 -4.90
N TYR A 73 20.57 -13.70 -6.17
CA TYR A 73 20.62 -14.59 -7.33
C TYR A 73 21.62 -14.09 -8.36
#